data_AF-A0A5P9CM17-F1
#
_entry.id   AF-A0A5P9CM17-F1
#
_cell.length_a   1.000
_cell.length_b   1.000
_cell.length_c   1.000
_cell.angle_alpha   90.00
_cell.angle_beta   90.00
_cell.angle_gamma   90.00
#
_symmetry.space_group_name_H-M   'P 1'
#
loop_
_entity.id
_entity.type
_entity.pdbx_description
1 polymer ?
#
loop_
_entity_poly.entity_id
_entity_poly.type
_entity_poly.pdbx_seq_one_letter_code
_entity_poly.pdbx_strand_id
1 'polypeptide(L)' 'MLKSIATIALAQVLLSSFAFSAEKTVKIAVGNWPPFIGKDIEGYGSVAQTIKQAFAIEGYQVTSPITRPHF' A
#
# COMPACT_ATOMS: atom_id res chain seq x y z
N MET A 1 2.14 -35.07 -26.47
CA MET A 1 2.85 -34.04 -27.25
C MET A 1 2.03 -32.75 -27.31
N LEU A 2 1.00 -32.62 -28.16
CA LEU A 2 0.25 -31.36 -28.32
C LEU A 2 -0.52 -30.89 -27.07
N LYS A 3 -1.16 -31.81 -26.34
CA LYS A 3 -1.88 -31.51 -25.09
C LYS A 3 -0.95 -30.92 -24.01
N SER A 4 0.26 -31.46 -23.88
CA SER A 4 1.25 -31.02 -22.90
C SER A 4 1.74 -29.59 -23.17
N ILE A 5 1.87 -29.20 -24.44
CA ILE A 5 2.26 -27.84 -24.83
C ILE A 5 1.16 -26.84 -24.46
N ALA A 6 -0.11 -27.19 -24.69
CA ALA A 6 -1.24 -26.35 -24.31
C ALA A 6 -1.34 -26.15 -22.79
N THR A 7 -1.05 -27.20 -21.99
CA THR A 7 -1.04 -27.09 -20.53
C THR A 7 0.07 -26.18 -20.02
N ILE A 8 1.27 -26.25 -20.61
CA ILE A 8 2.40 -25.39 -20.25
C ILE A 8 2.11 -23.93 -20.61
N ALA A 9 1.57 -23.67 -21.80
CA ALA A 9 1.20 -22.32 -22.21
C ALA A 9 0.15 -21.69 -21.27
N LEU A 10 -0.86 -22.46 -20.88
CA LEU A 10 -1.88 -22.00 -19.94
C LEU A 10 -1.28 -21.71 -18.55
N ALA A 11 -0.40 -22.58 -18.04
CA ALA A 11 0.29 -22.36 -16.78
C ALA A 11 1.18 -21.09 -16.82
N GLN A 12 1.82 -20.81 -17.95
CA GLN A 12 2.70 -19.65 -18.11
C GLN A 12 1.93 -18.32 -18.17
N VAL A 13 0.74 -18.31 -18.77
CA VAL A 13 -0.19 -17.16 -18.74
C VAL A 13 -0.70 -16.89 -17.33
N LEU A 14 -1.04 -17.94 -16.59
CA LEU A 14 -1.46 -17.79 -15.19
C LEU A 14 -0.32 -17.27 -14.32
N LEU A 15 0.89 -17.80 -14.47
CA LEU A 15 2.05 -17.41 -13.66
C LEU A 15 2.48 -15.96 -13.89
N SER A 16 2.37 -15.45 -15.13
CA SER A 16 2.65 -14.05 -15.47
C SER A 16 1.65 -13.07 -14.87
N SER A 17 0.43 -13.52 -14.54
CA SER A 17 -0.58 -12.70 -13.85
C SER A 17 -0.22 -12.42 -12.38
N PHE A 18 0.57 -13.29 -11.75
CA PHE A 18 1.00 -13.15 -10.36
C PHE A 18 2.35 -12.45 -10.20
N ALA A 19 3.17 -12.42 -11.26
CA ALA A 19 4.55 -11.92 -11.19
C ALA A 19 4.69 -10.38 -11.19
N PHE A 20 3.60 -9.63 -11.38
CA PHE A 20 3.66 -8.17 -11.53
C PHE A 20 2.78 -7.42 -10.52
N SER A 21 3.06 -7.58 -9.23
CA SER A 21 2.60 -6.62 -8.23
C SER A 21 3.76 -6.25 -7.31
N ALA A 22 4.59 -5.31 -7.76
CA ALA A 22 5.51 -4.63 -6.86
C ALA A 22 4.68 -3.91 -5.79
N GLU A 23 4.96 -4.19 -4.52
CA GLU A 23 4.24 -3.61 -3.39
C GLU A 23 4.34 -2.08 -3.43
N LYS A 24 3.21 -1.43 -3.74
CA LYS A 24 3.15 0.02 -3.94
C LYS A 24 3.11 0.72 -2.58
N THR A 25 4.26 0.93 -1.95
CA THR A 25 4.33 1.55 -0.61
C THR A 25 4.67 3.04 -0.67
N VAL A 26 3.82 3.88 -0.07
CA VAL A 26 4.07 5.32 0.12
C VAL A 26 4.50 5.58 1.56
N LYS A 27 5.56 6.40 1.72
CA LYS A 27 6.00 6.92 3.02
C LYS A 27 5.50 8.34 3.19
N ILE A 28 4.72 8.60 4.24
CA ILE A 28 4.14 9.92 4.51
C ILE A 28 4.68 10.45 5.82
N ALA A 29 5.30 11.63 5.78
CA ALA A 29 5.68 12.34 6.98
C ALA A 29 4.42 12.97 7.60
N VAL A 30 4.14 12.62 8.86
CA VAL A 30 3.08 13.24 9.66
C VAL A 30 3.69 14.05 10.80
N GLY A 31 3.23 15.30 10.93
CA GLY A 31 3.51 16.18 12.06
C GLY A 31 2.50 15.98 13.19
N ASN A 32 2.59 16.79 14.24
CA ASN A 32 1.64 16.76 15.35
C ASN A 32 0.70 17.96 15.29
N TRP A 33 -0.51 17.75 14.77
CA TRP A 33 -1.54 18.78 14.64
C TRP A 33 -2.90 18.28 15.16
N PRO A 34 -3.08 18.20 16.50
CA PRO A 34 -4.35 17.81 17.10
C PRO A 34 -5.48 18.81 16.76
N PRO A 35 -6.75 18.34 16.67
CA PRO A 35 -7.19 16.95 16.85
C PRO A 35 -7.08 16.08 15.58
N PHE A 36 -6.50 16.60 14.49
CA PHE A 36 -6.60 16.01 13.16
C PHE A 36 -5.52 14.98 12.84
N ILE A 37 -4.28 15.22 13.30
CA ILE A 37 -3.13 14.33 13.13
C ILE A 37 -2.29 14.32 14.41
N GLY A 38 -1.90 13.15 14.88
CA GLY A 38 -0.94 13.05 16.00
C GLY A 38 -0.65 11.61 16.39
N LYS A 39 0.56 11.36 16.92
CA LYS A 39 1.00 10.01 17.32
C LYS A 39 0.19 9.41 18.48
N ASP A 40 -0.37 10.28 19.32
CA ASP A 40 -1.12 9.90 20.53
C ASP A 40 -2.64 9.90 20.28
N ILE A 41 -3.07 10.10 19.02
CA ILE A 41 -4.48 10.07 18.60
C ILE A 41 -4.77 8.69 17.99
N GLU A 42 -5.93 8.11 18.29
CA GLU A 42 -6.35 6.82 17.74
C GLU A 42 -6.27 6.82 16.20
N GLY A 43 -5.60 5.82 15.65
CA GLY A 43 -5.35 5.72 14.20
C GLY A 43 -4.62 6.92 13.60
N TYR A 44 -3.83 7.65 14.40
CA TYR A 44 -3.11 8.88 14.04
C TYR A 44 -4.00 10.08 13.69
N GLY A 45 -5.30 10.04 14.01
CA GLY A 45 -6.27 11.10 13.71
C GLY A 45 -6.97 10.96 12.35
N SER A 46 -8.05 11.71 12.16
CA SER A 46 -8.97 11.55 11.02
C SER A 46 -8.29 11.79 9.67
N VAL A 47 -7.37 12.75 9.59
CA VAL A 47 -6.68 13.06 8.33
C VAL A 47 -5.71 11.93 7.95
N ALA A 48 -5.01 11.34 8.92
CA ALA A 48 -4.12 10.20 8.66
C ALA A 48 -4.89 8.97 8.14
N GLN A 49 -6.10 8.73 8.68
CA GLN A 49 -6.97 7.66 8.21
C GLN A 49 -7.50 7.92 6.80
N THR A 50 -7.95 9.15 6.50
CA THR A 50 -8.41 9.53 5.15
C THR A 50 -7.31 9.34 4.12
N ILE A 51 -6.08 9.74 4.45
CA ILE A 51 -4.92 9.55 3.57
C ILE A 51 -4.70 8.05 3.32
N LYS A 52 -4.68 7.22 4.37
CA LYS A 52 -4.50 5.77 4.25
C LYS A 52 -5.58 5.14 3.36
N GLN A 53 -6.83 5.55 3.52
CA GLN A 53 -7.95 5.07 2.72
C GLN A 53 -7.83 5.49 1.25
N ALA A 54 -7.50 6.75 0.98
CA ALA A 54 -7.33 7.25 -0.38
C ALA A 54 -6.25 6.49 -1.15
N PHE A 55 -5.10 6.22 -0.52
CA PHE A 55 -4.03 5.43 -1.13
C PHE A 55 -4.40 3.94 -1.26
N ALA A 56 -5.16 3.38 -0.32
CA ALA A 56 -5.61 1.99 -0.41
C ALA A 56 -6.55 1.73 -1.60
N ILE A 57 -7.38 2.72 -1.99
CA ILE A 57 -8.23 2.64 -3.19
C ILE A 57 -7.38 2.43 -4.46
N GLU A 58 -6.18 3.03 -4.50
CA GLU A 58 -5.23 2.93 -5.62
C GLU A 58 -4.28 1.72 -5.51
N GLY A 59 -4.52 0.83 -4.54
CA GLY A 59 -3.69 -0.35 -4.28
C GLY A 59 -2.34 -0.03 -3.62
N TYR A 60 -2.22 1.14 -2.98
CA TYR A 60 -1.03 1.51 -2.22
C TYR A 60 -1.15 1.15 -0.75
N GLN A 61 -0.02 0.80 -0.14
CA GLN A 61 0.12 0.73 1.31
C GLN A 61 0.79 2.00 1.83
N VAL A 62 0.25 2.54 2.93
CA VAL A 62 0.82 3.74 3.57
C VAL A 62 1.60 3.34 4.80
N THR A 63 2.85 3.79 4.86
CA THR A 63 3.71 3.70 6.04
C THR A 63 4.07 5.10 6.52
N SER A 64 4.06 5.31 7.83
CA SER A 64 4.56 6.55 8.41
C SER A 64 5.97 6.32 8.94
N PRO A 65 6.99 7.09 8.52
CA PRO A 65 8.18 7.23 9.32
C PRO A 65 7.77 7.86 10.66
N ILE A 66 8.46 7.48 11.72
CA ILE A 66 8.34 8.06 13.05
C ILE A 66 8.34 9.60 12.91
N THR A 67 7.32 10.23 13.50
CA THR A 67 7.08 11.69 13.57
C THR A 67 8.38 12.49 13.45
N ARG A 68 8.48 13.37 12.44
CA ARG A 68 9.59 14.34 12.41
C ARG A 68 9.38 15.33 13.58
N PRO A 69 10.31 15.45 14.53
CA PRO A 69 10.09 16.16 15.79
C PRO A 69 10.11 17.70 15.68
N HIS A 70 10.14 18.28 14.47
CA HIS A 70 10.48 19.70 14.27
C HIS A 70 9.58 20.46 13.28
N PHE A 71 8.34 20.01 13.06
CA PHE A 71 7.32 20.83 12.38
C PHE A 71 6.07 20.94 13.25
#